data_AF-X0YQD8-F1
#
_entry.id   AF-X0YQD8-F1
#
_cell.length_a   1.000
_cell.length_b   1.000
_cell.length_c   1.000
_cell.angle_alpha   90.00
_cell.angle_beta   90.00
_cell.angle_gamma   90.00
#
_symmetry.space_group_name_H-M   'P 1'
#
loop_
_entity.id
_entity.type
_entity.pdbx_description
1 polymer ?
#
loop_
_entity_poly.entity_id
_entity_poly.type
_entity_poly.pdbx_seq_one_letter_code
_entity_poly.pdbx_strand_id
1 'polypeptide(L)'
;PWEPRFDNPYCSVIYDDEERIYKCWYSIFIKSAREALAPDKRAWANWSEGNRGFGVCYATSKDGIHWEKPELGLIEFNGSKKNNIVIEYTHGVAVIKDLHETDPQKRYKAIHPERKNSAVWFSRDGIRWGKKHNAGNISHGDTNQAIWWDEDLGKYVLITRRWGGANTTGRYGRGGHRQKVRSVSSDFLKWSKPEL
;
A
#
# COMPACT_ATOMS: atom_id res chain seq x y z
N PRO A 1 -4.32 -6.10 21.09
CA PRO A 1 -3.96 -5.42 19.82
C PRO A 1 -2.57 -4.79 19.94
N TRP A 2 -1.64 -5.15 19.06
CA TRP A 2 -0.24 -4.67 19.10
C TRP A 2 -0.02 -3.41 18.25
N GLU A 3 -0.92 -3.12 17.29
CA GLU A 3 -0.80 -2.02 16.35
C GLU A 3 -0.84 -0.66 17.08
N PRO A 4 0.16 0.22 16.89
CA PRO A 4 0.19 1.46 17.65
C PRO A 4 -0.81 2.49 17.13
N ARG A 5 -1.03 2.53 15.80
CA ARG A 5 -2.03 3.39 15.12
C ARG A 5 -2.53 2.82 13.79
N PHE A 6 -3.85 2.79 13.61
CA PHE A 6 -4.55 2.23 12.45
C PHE A 6 -5.43 3.25 11.69
N ASP A 7 -5.27 4.55 11.94
CA ASP A 7 -6.14 5.63 11.47
C ASP A 7 -5.88 6.10 10.03
N ASN A 8 -5.02 5.42 9.27
CA ASN A 8 -4.80 5.69 7.84
C ASN A 8 -4.51 4.41 7.04
N PRO A 9 -5.48 3.48 6.96
CA PRO A 9 -5.17 2.10 6.67
C PRO A 9 -4.95 1.78 5.19
N TYR A 10 -5.45 2.58 4.24
CA TYR A 10 -5.32 2.32 2.79
C TYR A 10 -5.34 0.83 2.41
N CYS A 11 -6.52 0.22 2.54
CA CYS A 11 -6.66 -1.22 2.40
C CYS A 11 -6.72 -1.67 0.93
N SER A 12 -5.98 -2.70 0.58
CA SER A 12 -6.26 -3.53 -0.60
C SER A 12 -7.04 -4.74 -0.13
N VAL A 13 -8.28 -4.90 -0.59
CA VAL A 13 -9.13 -6.04 -0.24
C VAL A 13 -9.48 -6.80 -1.51
N ILE A 14 -9.31 -8.12 -1.47
CA ILE A 14 -9.77 -9.02 -2.52
C ILE A 14 -10.62 -10.14 -1.90
N TYR A 15 -11.57 -10.66 -2.66
CA TYR A 15 -12.06 -12.01 -2.43
C TYR A 15 -11.20 -12.96 -3.25
N ASP A 16 -10.62 -13.97 -2.60
CA ASP A 16 -9.83 -15.00 -3.25
C ASP A 16 -10.75 -16.19 -3.57
N ASP A 17 -11.15 -16.34 -4.83
CA ASP A 17 -12.06 -17.42 -5.24
C ASP A 17 -11.47 -18.82 -5.04
N GLU A 18 -10.14 -18.97 -5.16
CA GLU A 18 -9.47 -20.28 -5.00
C GLU A 18 -9.48 -20.73 -3.53
N GLU A 19 -9.28 -19.79 -2.60
CA GLU A 19 -9.26 -20.06 -1.16
C GLU A 19 -10.61 -19.78 -0.47
N ARG A 20 -11.57 -19.21 -1.21
CA ARG A 20 -12.90 -18.78 -0.75
C ARG A 20 -12.86 -17.91 0.50
N ILE A 21 -11.93 -16.96 0.53
CA ILE A 21 -11.68 -16.09 1.68
C ILE A 21 -11.39 -14.66 1.23
N TYR A 22 -11.84 -13.68 2.01
CA TYR A 22 -11.39 -12.30 1.84
C TYR A 22 -10.00 -12.12 2.41
N LYS A 23 -9.13 -11.43 1.67
CA LYS A 23 -7.77 -11.07 2.08
C LYS A 23 -7.64 -9.55 2.07
N CYS A 24 -6.99 -9.00 3.09
CA CYS A 24 -6.78 -7.57 3.25
C CYS A 24 -5.32 -7.27 3.54
N TRP A 25 -4.75 -6.35 2.76
CA TRP A 25 -3.47 -5.72 3.05
C TRP A 25 -3.73 -4.27 3.44
N TYR A 26 -3.28 -3.86 4.62
CA TYR A 26 -3.56 -2.54 5.15
C TYR A 26 -2.30 -1.91 5.76
N SER A 27 -2.11 -0.63 5.46
CA SER A 27 -1.06 0.21 6.04
C SER A 27 -1.36 0.53 7.51
N ILE A 28 -0.32 0.66 8.33
CA ILE A 28 -0.39 1.25 9.66
C ILE A 28 0.82 2.17 9.85
N PHE A 29 0.76 3.02 10.86
CA PHE A 29 1.98 3.58 11.40
C PHE A 29 2.59 2.53 12.34
N ILE A 30 3.87 2.22 12.15
CA ILE A 30 4.65 1.43 13.12
C ILE A 30 5.58 2.33 13.95
N LYS A 31 5.73 3.59 13.56
CA LYS A 31 6.41 4.60 14.36
C LYS A 31 5.75 5.95 14.14
N SER A 32 5.50 6.70 15.20
CA SER A 32 4.92 8.04 15.09
C SER A 32 5.22 8.88 16.32
N ALA A 33 5.53 10.17 16.13
CA ALA A 33 5.65 11.12 17.24
C ALA A 33 4.39 11.18 18.15
N ARG A 34 3.21 10.78 17.64
CA ARG A 34 1.96 10.72 18.41
C ARG A 34 1.88 9.52 19.37
N GLU A 35 2.77 8.55 19.27
CA GLU A 35 2.81 7.40 20.19
C GLU A 35 3.11 7.85 21.64
N ALA A 36 3.82 8.97 21.80
CA ALA A 36 4.07 9.60 23.11
C ALA A 36 2.80 10.18 23.77
N LEU A 37 1.70 10.35 23.02
CA LEU A 37 0.42 10.82 23.56
C LEU A 37 -0.50 9.64 23.90
N ALA A 38 -1.16 9.75 25.04
CA ALA A 38 -2.22 8.84 25.45
C ALA A 38 -3.33 8.78 24.38
N PRO A 39 -3.93 7.60 24.11
CA PRO A 39 -4.87 7.41 22.99
C PRO A 39 -6.04 8.41 22.94
N ASP A 40 -6.62 8.74 24.10
CA ASP A 40 -7.72 9.70 24.27
C ASP A 40 -7.34 11.14 23.90
N LYS A 41 -6.07 11.49 24.00
CA LYS A 41 -5.54 12.82 23.69
C LYS A 41 -5.13 12.99 22.22
N ARG A 42 -5.01 11.89 21.46
CA ARG A 42 -4.52 11.93 20.06
C ARG A 42 -5.49 12.63 19.11
N ALA A 43 -6.79 12.50 19.32
CA ALA A 43 -7.83 13.09 18.48
C ALA A 43 -7.84 14.63 18.55
N TRP A 44 -7.45 15.18 19.70
CA TRP A 44 -7.46 16.61 19.99
C TRP A 44 -6.09 17.28 19.88
N ALA A 45 -5.05 16.49 19.59
CA ALA A 45 -3.70 17.02 19.41
C ALA A 45 -3.56 17.73 18.07
N ASN A 46 -2.96 18.93 18.09
CA ASN A 46 -2.58 19.64 16.88
C ASN A 46 -1.79 18.73 15.94
N TRP A 47 -2.11 18.80 14.66
CA TRP A 47 -1.40 18.04 13.66
C TRP A 47 0.01 18.61 13.48
N SER A 48 1.01 17.84 13.87
CA SER A 48 2.40 18.10 13.56
C SER A 48 2.96 16.95 12.73
N GLU A 49 3.79 17.31 11.74
CA GLU A 49 4.57 16.33 11.00
C GLU A 49 5.73 15.87 11.89
N GLY A 50 5.65 14.62 12.34
CA GLY A 50 6.77 13.92 12.97
C GLY A 50 7.37 12.88 12.03
N ASN A 51 8.51 12.32 12.41
CA ASN A 51 9.06 11.14 11.73
C ASN A 51 8.05 9.97 11.86
N ARG A 52 7.73 9.31 10.74
CA ARG A 52 6.73 8.24 10.68
C ARG A 52 7.34 7.02 10.01
N GLY A 53 7.28 5.89 10.71
CA GLY A 53 7.52 4.56 10.16
C GLY A 53 6.18 3.94 9.80
N PHE A 54 6.17 3.17 8.71
CA PHE A 54 4.96 2.57 8.17
C PHE A 54 5.19 1.08 7.92
N GLY A 55 4.11 0.31 8.02
CA GLY A 55 4.11 -1.11 7.68
C GLY A 55 2.80 -1.49 6.99
N VAL A 56 2.88 -2.45 6.08
CA VAL A 56 1.72 -3.12 5.50
C VAL A 56 1.50 -4.40 6.27
N CYS A 57 0.28 -4.59 6.75
CA CYS A 57 -0.16 -5.75 7.52
C CYS A 57 -1.14 -6.60 6.69
N TYR A 58 -1.33 -7.85 7.11
CA TYR A 58 -2.21 -8.81 6.44
C TYR A 58 -3.33 -9.31 7.37
N ALA A 59 -4.55 -9.40 6.86
CA ALA A 59 -5.69 -9.96 7.57
C ALA A 59 -6.57 -10.79 6.63
N THR A 60 -7.34 -11.72 7.17
CA THR A 60 -8.31 -12.55 6.43
C THR A 60 -9.70 -12.44 7.02
N SER A 61 -10.72 -12.68 6.21
CA SER A 61 -12.10 -12.70 6.66
C SER A 61 -12.94 -13.69 5.84
N LYS A 62 -13.90 -14.36 6.48
CA LYS A 62 -14.85 -15.24 5.78
C LYS A 62 -16.05 -14.48 5.21
N ASP A 63 -16.38 -13.31 5.77
CA ASP A 63 -17.59 -12.55 5.47
C ASP A 63 -17.32 -11.09 5.01
N GLY A 64 -16.06 -10.66 5.02
CA GLY A 64 -15.64 -9.29 4.69
C GLY A 64 -15.90 -8.27 5.81
N ILE A 65 -16.46 -8.72 6.94
CA ILE A 65 -16.88 -7.87 8.06
C ILE A 65 -16.01 -8.15 9.29
N HIS A 66 -15.84 -9.42 9.65
CA HIS A 66 -15.03 -9.86 10.78
C HIS A 66 -13.66 -10.31 10.31
N TRP A 67 -12.61 -9.64 10.80
CA TRP A 67 -11.24 -9.83 10.32
C TRP A 67 -10.36 -10.52 11.35
N GLU A 68 -9.71 -11.59 10.92
CA GLU A 68 -8.67 -12.31 11.65
C GLU A 68 -7.28 -11.77 11.27
N LYS A 69 -6.48 -11.44 12.29
CA LYS A 69 -5.13 -10.89 12.14
C LYS A 69 -4.11 -11.91 12.66
N PRO A 70 -3.52 -12.76 11.81
CA PRO A 70 -2.66 -13.86 12.25
C PRO A 70 -1.30 -13.38 12.76
N GLU A 71 -0.75 -14.00 13.80
CA GLU A 71 0.66 -13.76 14.17
C GLU A 71 1.59 -14.43 13.15
N LEU A 72 2.15 -13.65 12.22
CA LEU A 72 2.91 -14.16 11.07
C LEU A 72 4.40 -14.38 11.36
N GLY A 73 4.97 -13.70 12.36
CA GLY A 73 6.36 -13.94 12.75
C GLY A 73 7.42 -13.40 11.78
N LEU A 74 7.07 -12.52 10.83
CA LEU A 74 7.94 -12.15 9.71
C LEU A 74 8.85 -10.96 10.00
N ILE A 75 8.29 -9.85 10.46
CA ILE A 75 9.00 -8.59 10.71
C ILE A 75 9.00 -8.31 12.22
N GLU A 76 10.14 -7.92 12.76
CA GLU A 76 10.26 -7.57 14.18
C GLU A 76 9.73 -6.15 14.42
N PHE A 77 8.91 -6.00 15.45
CA PHE A 77 8.38 -4.72 15.89
C PHE A 77 8.35 -4.66 17.43
N ASN A 78 8.96 -3.62 18.01
CA ASN A 78 9.04 -3.43 19.46
C ASN A 78 9.53 -4.68 20.23
N GLY A 79 10.57 -5.34 19.71
CA GLY A 79 11.17 -6.54 20.33
C GLY A 79 10.34 -7.81 20.21
N SER A 80 9.30 -7.83 19.37
CA SER A 80 8.45 -9.00 19.15
C SER A 80 8.13 -9.21 17.67
N LYS A 81 8.00 -10.47 17.26
CA LYS A 81 7.49 -10.87 15.94
C LYS A 81 6.03 -11.34 15.98
N LYS A 82 5.35 -11.22 17.13
CA LYS A 82 3.93 -11.54 17.31
C LYS A 82 3.04 -10.45 16.69
N ASN A 83 3.13 -10.33 15.38
CA ASN A 83 2.43 -9.33 14.57
C ASN A 83 2.14 -9.88 13.17
N ASN A 84 1.35 -9.14 12.40
CA ASN A 84 0.96 -9.49 11.03
C ASN A 84 1.56 -8.56 9.96
N ILE A 85 2.72 -7.96 10.22
CA ILE A 85 3.42 -7.08 9.27
C ILE A 85 4.05 -7.94 8.17
N VAL A 86 3.81 -7.58 6.90
CA VAL A 86 4.31 -8.27 5.71
C VAL A 86 5.26 -7.43 4.85
N ILE A 87 5.19 -6.09 4.94
CA ILE A 87 6.13 -5.16 4.28
C ILE A 87 6.41 -3.99 5.22
N GLU A 88 7.68 -3.67 5.47
CA GLU A 88 8.09 -2.41 6.12
C GLU A 88 8.40 -1.36 5.05
N TYR A 89 7.38 -0.57 4.68
CA TYR A 89 7.49 0.49 3.69
C TYR A 89 6.43 1.57 3.94
N THR A 90 6.49 2.68 3.19
CA THR A 90 5.53 3.78 3.34
C THR A 90 4.07 3.33 3.11
N HIS A 91 3.15 4.15 3.58
CA HIS A 91 1.71 3.96 3.36
C HIS A 91 1.30 4.00 1.89
N GLY A 92 0.12 3.45 1.59
CA GLY A 92 -0.47 3.51 0.25
C GLY A 92 0.18 2.54 -0.74
N VAL A 93 0.80 1.48 -0.23
CA VAL A 93 1.12 0.28 -1.01
C VAL A 93 -0.18 -0.42 -1.33
N ALA A 94 -0.45 -0.63 -2.62
CA ALA A 94 -1.59 -1.41 -3.08
C ALA A 94 -1.16 -2.83 -3.44
N VAL A 95 -2.04 -3.81 -3.22
CA VAL A 95 -1.78 -5.23 -3.48
C VAL A 95 -2.87 -5.82 -4.38
N ILE A 96 -2.46 -6.63 -5.35
CA ILE A 96 -3.36 -7.44 -6.19
C ILE A 96 -2.94 -8.91 -6.17
N LYS A 97 -3.92 -9.79 -6.40
CA LYS A 97 -3.69 -11.14 -6.91
C LYS A 97 -3.84 -11.10 -8.42
N ASP A 98 -2.80 -11.52 -9.12
CA ASP A 98 -2.74 -11.54 -10.58
C ASP A 98 -3.00 -12.96 -11.09
N LEU A 99 -4.21 -13.18 -11.62
CA LEU A 99 -4.62 -14.47 -12.16
C LEU A 99 -4.05 -14.74 -13.56
N HIS A 100 -3.57 -13.71 -14.27
CA HIS A 100 -2.94 -13.83 -15.57
C HIS A 100 -1.46 -14.20 -15.46
N GLU A 101 -0.83 -13.90 -14.32
CA GLU A 101 0.56 -14.25 -14.07
C GLU A 101 0.77 -15.77 -14.14
N THR A 102 1.80 -16.18 -14.88
CA THR A 102 2.14 -17.60 -15.06
C THR A 102 3.25 -18.02 -14.11
N ASP A 103 4.09 -17.08 -13.66
CA ASP A 103 5.11 -17.32 -12.65
C ASP A 103 4.46 -17.34 -11.25
N PRO A 104 4.37 -18.51 -10.57
CA PRO A 104 3.75 -18.60 -9.26
C PRO A 104 4.47 -17.75 -8.20
N GLN A 105 5.73 -17.34 -8.40
CA GLN A 105 6.44 -16.44 -7.48
C GLN A 105 5.96 -14.99 -7.57
N LYS A 106 5.16 -14.66 -8.59
CA LYS A 106 4.64 -13.31 -8.84
C LYS A 106 3.11 -13.24 -8.80
N ARG A 107 2.46 -14.30 -8.32
CA ARG A 107 1.00 -14.41 -8.21
C ARG A 107 0.37 -13.24 -7.46
N TYR A 108 1.06 -12.69 -6.47
CA TYR A 108 0.70 -11.45 -5.80
C TYR A 108 1.70 -10.36 -6.14
N LYS A 109 1.18 -9.16 -6.37
CA LYS A 109 1.98 -7.99 -6.76
C LYS A 109 1.61 -6.82 -5.86
N ALA A 110 2.63 -6.13 -5.34
CA ALA A 110 2.47 -4.92 -4.55
C ALA A 110 3.10 -3.74 -5.28
N ILE A 111 2.48 -2.57 -5.18
CA ILE A 111 2.96 -1.34 -5.81
C ILE A 111 2.79 -0.12 -4.92
N HIS A 112 3.80 0.72 -4.89
CA HIS A 112 3.74 2.07 -4.33
C HIS A 112 4.26 3.08 -5.36
N PRO A 113 3.39 3.93 -5.94
CA PRO A 113 3.81 4.95 -6.88
C PRO A 113 4.41 6.17 -6.17
N GLU A 114 5.58 6.60 -6.64
CA GLU A 114 6.24 7.84 -6.21
C GLU A 114 6.93 8.54 -7.39
N ARG A 115 7.17 9.85 -7.27
CA ARG A 115 7.81 10.67 -8.31
C ARG A 115 9.22 10.25 -8.68
N LYS A 116 9.98 9.66 -7.74
CA LYS A 116 11.41 9.33 -7.92
C LYS A 116 11.77 7.88 -7.59
N ASN A 117 10.94 7.18 -6.83
CA ASN A 117 11.30 5.89 -6.26
C ASN A 117 10.04 5.03 -6.08
N SER A 118 9.29 4.85 -7.17
CA SER A 118 8.19 3.91 -7.16
C SER A 118 8.74 2.52 -6.86
N ALA A 119 8.00 1.75 -6.08
CA ALA A 119 8.45 0.46 -5.61
C ALA A 119 7.43 -0.61 -5.94
N VAL A 120 7.92 -1.77 -6.38
CA VAL A 120 7.11 -2.96 -6.60
C VAL A 120 7.72 -4.18 -5.95
N TRP A 121 6.87 -5.11 -5.54
CA TRP A 121 7.24 -6.38 -4.95
C TRP A 121 6.39 -7.49 -5.55
N PHE A 122 6.94 -8.70 -5.50
CA PHE A 122 6.27 -9.92 -5.93
C PHE A 122 6.23 -10.90 -4.77
N SER A 123 5.16 -11.68 -4.71
CA SER A 123 4.99 -12.72 -3.72
C SER A 123 4.20 -13.89 -4.32
N ARG A 124 4.49 -15.09 -3.84
CA ARG A 124 3.70 -16.28 -4.16
C ARG A 124 2.38 -16.33 -3.39
N ASP A 125 2.39 -15.88 -2.14
CA ASP A 125 1.30 -16.06 -1.17
C ASP A 125 0.70 -14.73 -0.68
N GLY A 126 1.26 -13.60 -1.10
CA GLY A 126 0.87 -12.26 -0.64
C GLY A 126 1.31 -11.96 0.80
N ILE A 127 2.04 -12.88 1.43
CA ILE A 127 2.46 -12.79 2.84
C ILE A 127 3.98 -12.61 2.91
N ARG A 128 4.73 -13.42 2.15
CA ARG A 128 6.20 -13.35 2.04
C ARG A 128 6.57 -12.62 0.77
N TRP A 129 6.91 -11.34 0.92
CA TRP A 129 7.28 -10.50 -0.20
C TRP A 129 8.77 -10.62 -0.53
N GLY A 130 9.07 -10.74 -1.82
CA GLY A 130 10.43 -10.77 -2.32
C GLY A 130 11.14 -9.41 -2.22
N LYS A 131 12.29 -9.28 -2.86
CA LYS A 131 13.05 -8.02 -2.87
C LYS A 131 12.24 -6.86 -3.46
N LYS A 132 12.45 -5.66 -2.94
CA LYS A 132 11.91 -4.42 -3.52
C LYS A 132 12.56 -4.16 -4.89
N HIS A 133 11.75 -3.90 -5.91
CA HIS A 133 12.19 -3.44 -7.22
C HIS A 133 11.86 -1.96 -7.40
N ASN A 134 12.76 -1.21 -8.03
CA ASN A 134 12.48 0.18 -8.42
C ASN A 134 11.70 0.18 -9.74
N ALA A 135 10.50 0.77 -9.71
CA ALA A 135 9.60 0.91 -10.86
C ALA A 135 9.69 2.30 -11.54
N GLY A 136 10.69 3.10 -11.14
CA GLY A 136 10.96 4.42 -11.70
C GLY A 136 9.97 5.49 -11.25
N ASN A 137 9.67 6.39 -12.18
CA ASN A 137 8.88 7.59 -11.92
C ASN A 137 7.46 7.40 -12.46
N ILE A 138 6.57 6.87 -11.63
CA ILE A 138 5.16 6.73 -11.96
C ILE A 138 4.46 8.06 -11.71
N SER A 139 4.19 8.38 -10.45
CA SER A 139 3.53 9.62 -10.01
C SER A 139 3.53 9.66 -8.49
N HIS A 140 3.18 10.80 -7.90
CA HIS A 140 2.95 10.86 -6.45
C HIS A 140 1.61 10.22 -6.10
N GLY A 141 1.60 9.17 -5.25
CA GLY A 141 0.39 8.57 -4.72
C GLY A 141 0.05 9.06 -3.31
N ASP A 142 -0.81 10.09 -3.20
CA ASP A 142 -1.25 10.66 -1.92
C ASP A 142 -2.29 9.79 -1.17
N THR A 143 -2.85 8.77 -1.84
CA THR A 143 -3.94 7.92 -1.33
C THR A 143 -3.71 6.45 -1.67
N ASN A 144 -4.66 5.59 -1.30
CA ASN A 144 -4.71 4.23 -1.84
C ASN A 144 -4.76 4.24 -3.39
N GLN A 145 -4.24 3.17 -4.00
CA GLN A 145 -4.15 3.05 -5.46
C GLN A 145 -5.17 2.05 -5.99
N ALA A 146 -5.70 2.31 -7.18
CA ALA A 146 -6.44 1.30 -7.93
C ALA A 146 -5.51 0.69 -8.98
N ILE A 147 -5.34 -0.62 -8.95
CA ILE A 147 -4.42 -1.37 -9.81
C ILE A 147 -5.10 -2.67 -10.23
N TRP A 148 -5.07 -3.00 -11.51
CA TRP A 148 -5.60 -4.24 -12.07
C TRP A 148 -4.89 -4.60 -13.38
N TRP A 149 -5.07 -5.83 -13.85
CA TRP A 149 -4.76 -6.22 -15.23
C TRP A 149 -5.98 -5.95 -16.10
N ASP A 150 -5.79 -5.20 -17.18
CA ASP A 150 -6.82 -4.86 -18.15
C ASP A 150 -6.65 -5.74 -19.39
N GLU A 151 -7.64 -6.60 -19.63
CA GLU A 151 -7.60 -7.62 -20.69
C GLU A 151 -7.65 -7.00 -22.10
N ASP A 152 -8.44 -5.95 -22.29
CA ASP A 152 -8.58 -5.28 -23.58
C ASP A 152 -7.28 -4.58 -23.98
N LEU A 153 -6.58 -3.99 -23.00
CA LEU A 153 -5.28 -3.34 -23.21
C LEU A 153 -4.10 -4.30 -23.19
N GLY A 154 -4.27 -5.51 -22.64
CA GLY A 154 -3.18 -6.45 -22.36
C GLY A 154 -2.10 -5.84 -21.48
N LYS A 155 -2.51 -5.03 -20.49
CA LYS A 155 -1.61 -4.24 -19.63
C LYS A 155 -2.15 -4.12 -18.21
N TYR A 156 -1.24 -3.98 -17.26
CA TYR A 156 -1.56 -3.45 -15.94
C TYR A 156 -1.92 -1.97 -16.04
N VAL A 157 -3.01 -1.58 -15.38
CA VAL A 157 -3.47 -0.20 -15.29
C VAL A 157 -3.43 0.24 -13.85
N LEU A 158 -2.76 1.34 -13.58
CA LEU A 158 -2.68 1.99 -12.28
C LEU A 158 -3.37 3.35 -12.36
N ILE A 159 -4.40 3.54 -11.55
CA ILE A 159 -4.95 4.87 -11.25
C ILE A 159 -4.43 5.29 -9.87
N THR A 160 -3.71 6.41 -9.86
CA THR A 160 -3.20 7.05 -8.65
C THR A 160 -3.61 8.52 -8.62
N ARG A 161 -3.38 9.19 -7.49
CA ARG A 161 -3.82 10.56 -7.29
C ARG A 161 -2.65 11.45 -6.90
N ARG A 162 -2.27 12.32 -7.83
CA ARG A 162 -1.19 13.29 -7.67
C ARG A 162 -1.70 14.66 -7.28
N TRP A 163 -0.79 15.49 -6.77
CA TRP A 163 -0.97 16.94 -6.70
C TRP A 163 -0.54 17.59 -8.01
N GLY A 164 -1.37 18.49 -8.55
CA GLY A 164 -1.14 19.23 -9.79
C GLY A 164 -1.78 20.62 -9.76
N GLY A 165 -1.45 21.46 -10.75
CA GLY A 165 -1.82 22.88 -10.81
C GLY A 165 -0.58 23.79 -10.71
N ALA A 166 -0.61 24.94 -11.37
CA ALA A 166 0.54 25.86 -11.51
C ALA A 166 1.13 26.31 -10.17
N ASN A 167 0.29 26.39 -9.14
CA ASN A 167 0.66 26.84 -7.79
C ASN A 167 0.97 25.67 -6.83
N THR A 168 1.13 24.44 -7.34
CA THR A 168 1.40 23.27 -6.48
C THR A 168 2.78 23.37 -5.85
N THR A 169 2.81 23.50 -4.53
CA THR A 169 4.05 23.61 -3.74
C THR A 169 4.07 22.63 -2.57
N GLY A 170 5.25 22.41 -2.00
CA GLY A 170 5.42 21.56 -0.83
C GLY A 170 5.08 20.08 -1.06
N ARG A 171 5.18 19.30 0.03
CA ARG A 171 5.03 17.84 -0.01
C ARG A 171 3.60 17.38 -0.32
N TYR A 172 2.60 18.07 0.23
CA TYR A 172 1.18 17.73 0.09
C TYR A 172 0.46 18.68 -0.88
N GLY A 173 1.19 19.24 -1.86
CA GLY A 173 0.60 20.05 -2.93
C GLY A 173 -0.17 21.28 -2.47
N ARG A 174 0.35 22.01 -1.47
CA ARG A 174 -0.21 23.31 -1.03
C ARG A 174 -0.39 24.25 -2.23
N GLY A 175 -1.53 24.91 -2.33
CA GLY A 175 -1.87 25.80 -3.44
C GLY A 175 -2.25 25.10 -4.75
N GLY A 176 -2.15 23.77 -4.82
CA GLY A 176 -2.58 22.96 -5.95
C GLY A 176 -3.90 22.22 -5.69
N HIS A 177 -4.28 21.37 -6.64
CA HIS A 177 -5.43 20.47 -6.58
C HIS A 177 -5.01 19.02 -6.83
N ARG A 178 -5.88 18.09 -6.44
CA ARG A 178 -5.68 16.65 -6.67
C ARG A 178 -6.16 16.27 -8.06
N GLN A 179 -5.34 15.50 -8.78
CA GLN A 179 -5.63 14.96 -10.10
C GLN A 179 -5.52 13.44 -10.05
N LYS A 180 -6.53 12.75 -10.59
CA LYS A 180 -6.41 11.33 -10.90
C LYS A 180 -5.54 11.21 -12.14
N VAL A 181 -4.61 10.27 -12.14
CA VAL A 181 -3.76 9.99 -13.29
C VAL A 181 -3.67 8.49 -13.49
N ARG A 182 -3.54 8.10 -14.76
CA ARG A 182 -3.38 6.72 -15.21
C ARG A 182 -1.95 6.49 -15.67
N SER A 183 -1.36 5.38 -15.24
CA SER A 183 -0.14 4.81 -15.82
C SER A 183 -0.40 3.36 -16.18
N VAL A 184 0.30 2.86 -17.20
CA VAL A 184 0.18 1.46 -17.64
C VAL A 184 1.53 0.76 -17.67
N SER A 185 1.53 -0.56 -17.54
CA SER A 185 2.72 -1.40 -17.62
C SER A 185 2.38 -2.75 -18.26
N SER A 186 3.30 -3.32 -19.05
CA SER A 186 3.14 -4.69 -19.55
C SER A 186 3.79 -5.74 -18.65
N ASP A 187 4.71 -5.35 -17.76
CA ASP A 187 5.56 -6.26 -16.98
C ASP A 187 5.55 -5.99 -15.47
N PHE A 188 4.73 -5.03 -15.02
CA PHE A 188 4.63 -4.53 -13.64
C PHE A 188 5.88 -3.82 -13.11
N LEU A 189 6.98 -3.77 -13.88
CA LEU A 189 8.27 -3.19 -13.49
C LEU A 189 8.48 -1.82 -14.14
N LYS A 190 8.14 -1.69 -15.42
CA LYS A 190 8.30 -0.45 -16.19
C LYS A 190 6.93 0.14 -16.47
N TRP A 191 6.75 1.38 -16.04
CA TRP A 191 5.46 2.08 -16.11
C TRP A 191 5.54 3.28 -17.03
N SER A 192 4.45 3.54 -17.74
CA SER A 192 4.30 4.75 -18.56
C SER A 192 4.29 6.00 -17.69
N LYS A 193 4.62 7.13 -18.31
CA LYS A 193 4.38 8.45 -17.70
C LYS A 193 2.88 8.59 -17.35
N PRO A 194 2.56 9.34 -16.28
CA PRO A 194 1.19 9.50 -15.83
C PRO A 194 0.41 10.41 -16.78
N GLU A 195 -0.70 9.90 -17.28
CA GLU A 195 -1.67 10.58 -18.14
C GLU A 195 -2.87 11.06 -17.30
N LEU A 196 -3.46 12.21 -17.64
CA LEU A 196 -4.66 12.74 -16.99
C LEU A 196 -5.93 12.10 -17.58
#